data_AF-A0A1I4FY77-F1
#
_entry.id   AF-A0A1I4FY77-F1
#
_cell.length_a   1.000
_cell.length_b   1.000
_cell.length_c   1.000
_cell.angle_alpha   90.00
_cell.angle_beta   90.00
_cell.angle_gamma   90.00
#
_symmetry.space_group_name_H-M   'P 1'
#
loop_
_entity.id
_entity.type
_entity.pdbx_description
1 polymer ?
#
loop_
_entity_poly.entity_id
_entity_poly.type
_entity_poly.pdbx_seq_one_letter_code
_entity_poly.pdbx_strand_id
1 'polypeptide(L)'
;HTTLSEEHREHSLESVMDHFTYCVDLVGIDHVAFGPDTNFGDHVGLHDSFTGHLSIGQAHGHVEHPRVPYVAGMENPAENFTNIVGWLVKHGYGDDDISKVIGGNILRVLKEVW
;
A
#
# COMPACT_ATOMS: atom_id res chain seq x y z
N HIS A 1 -1.19 7.66 7.77
CA HIS A 1 -1.14 6.20 7.58
C HIS A 1 -2.31 5.56 8.30
N THR A 2 -3.11 4.77 7.61
CA THR A 2 -4.25 4.03 8.21
C THR A 2 -4.24 2.56 7.82
N THR A 3 -3.12 2.07 7.28
CA THR A 3 -2.97 0.67 6.90
C THR A 3 -2.65 -0.13 8.15
N LEU A 4 -3.70 -0.62 8.80
CA LEU A 4 -3.67 -1.48 9.96
C LEU A 4 -4.59 -2.65 9.68
N SER A 5 -4.25 -3.81 10.21
CA SER A 5 -5.09 -4.99 10.19
C SER A 5 -5.31 -5.49 11.61
N GLU A 6 -6.21 -6.47 11.77
CA GLU A 6 -6.45 -7.08 13.07
C GLU A 6 -5.22 -7.84 13.58
N GLU A 7 -4.51 -8.53 12.67
CA GLU A 7 -3.32 -9.34 12.95
C GLU A 7 -2.06 -8.48 13.11
N HIS A 8 -1.94 -7.38 12.35
CA HIS A 8 -0.81 -6.45 12.36
C HIS A 8 -1.28 -5.02 12.67
N ARG A 9 -1.33 -4.73 13.97
CA ARG A 9 -1.79 -3.44 14.53
C ARG A 9 -0.73 -2.33 14.55
N GLU A 10 0.42 -2.56 13.92
CA GLU A 10 1.45 -1.57 13.68
C GLU A 10 1.59 -1.31 12.18
N HIS A 11 1.77 -0.04 11.80
CA HIS A 11 2.00 0.35 10.40
C HIS A 11 3.31 -0.24 9.89
N SER A 12 3.18 -1.31 9.12
CA SER A 12 4.29 -2.12 8.62
C SER A 12 3.94 -2.74 7.28
N LEU A 13 4.95 -3.28 6.59
CA LEU A 13 4.76 -4.07 5.38
C LEU A 13 3.73 -5.17 5.60
N GLU A 14 3.74 -5.88 6.73
CA GLU A 14 2.77 -6.93 7.03
C GLU A 14 1.33 -6.41 7.03
N SER A 15 1.06 -5.28 7.69
CA SER A 15 -0.28 -4.66 7.67
C SER A 15 -0.73 -4.21 6.26
N VAL A 16 0.21 -3.84 5.39
CA VAL A 16 -0.06 -3.54 3.97
C VAL A 16 -0.39 -4.82 3.22
N MET A 17 0.34 -5.90 3.48
CA MET A 17 0.16 -7.18 2.81
C MET A 17 -1.11 -7.91 3.27
N ASP A 18 -1.57 -7.70 4.49
CA ASP A 18 -2.90 -8.14 4.94
C ASP A 18 -4.01 -7.47 4.14
N HIS A 19 -3.89 -6.17 3.87
CA HIS A 19 -4.87 -5.47 3.06
C HIS A 19 -4.83 -5.94 1.59
N PHE A 20 -3.63 -6.18 1.07
CA PHE A 20 -3.45 -6.75 -0.27
C PHE A 20 -4.11 -8.13 -0.39
N THR A 21 -3.83 -9.05 0.53
CA THR A 21 -4.41 -10.41 0.52
C THR A 21 -5.92 -10.37 0.65
N TYR A 22 -6.46 -9.53 1.55
CA TYR A 22 -7.90 -9.30 1.65
C TYR A 22 -8.52 -8.80 0.34
N CYS A 23 -7.87 -7.84 -0.34
CA CYS A 23 -8.33 -7.36 -1.64
C CYS A 23 -8.28 -8.47 -2.70
N VAL A 24 -7.21 -9.27 -2.74
CA VAL A 24 -7.08 -10.40 -3.67
C VAL A 24 -8.18 -11.43 -3.44
N ASP A 25 -8.48 -11.77 -2.18
CA ASP A 25 -9.55 -12.70 -1.83
C ASP A 25 -10.93 -12.18 -2.22
N LEU A 26 -11.14 -10.86 -2.11
CA LEU A 26 -12.42 -10.23 -2.40
C LEU A 26 -12.69 -10.04 -3.90
N VAL A 27 -11.70 -9.54 -4.65
CA VAL A 27 -11.90 -9.11 -6.05
C VAL A 27 -11.08 -9.90 -7.06
N GLY A 28 -10.20 -10.81 -6.62
CA GLY A 28 -9.33 -11.61 -7.47
C GLY A 28 -8.03 -10.90 -7.84
N ILE A 29 -6.95 -11.67 -8.00
CA ILE A 29 -5.59 -11.15 -8.23
C ILE A 29 -5.44 -10.34 -9.52
N ASP A 30 -6.29 -10.59 -10.53
CA ASP A 30 -6.28 -9.85 -11.79
C ASP A 30 -6.82 -8.42 -11.65
N HIS A 31 -7.34 -8.06 -10.48
CA HIS A 31 -8.00 -6.78 -10.19
C HIS A 31 -7.29 -5.94 -9.11
N VAL A 32 -6.12 -6.40 -8.63
CA VAL A 32 -5.37 -5.73 -7.55
C VAL A 32 -4.00 -5.28 -8.05
N ALA A 33 -3.55 -4.10 -7.60
CA ALA A 33 -2.20 -3.60 -7.83
C ALA A 33 -1.74 -2.74 -6.66
N PHE A 34 -0.43 -2.46 -6.58
CA PHE A 34 0.15 -1.63 -5.53
C PHE A 34 0.24 -0.15 -5.93
N GLY A 35 -0.25 0.71 -5.04
CA GLY A 35 -0.11 2.16 -5.11
C GLY A 35 0.26 2.71 -3.73
N PRO A 36 1.53 2.58 -3.31
CA PRO A 36 1.90 2.78 -1.90
C PRO A 36 1.91 4.24 -1.43
N ASP A 37 1.72 5.21 -2.33
CA ASP A 37 1.66 6.65 -2.04
C ASP A 37 2.82 7.16 -1.17
N THR A 38 4.03 6.67 -1.47
CA THR A 38 5.27 7.02 -0.77
C THR A 38 6.01 8.15 -1.49
N ASN A 39 6.73 8.98 -0.74
CA ASN A 39 7.59 10.03 -1.28
C ASN A 39 9.04 9.87 -0.81
N PHE A 40 9.96 10.62 -1.42
CA PHE A 40 11.27 10.84 -0.82
C PHE A 40 11.18 12.01 0.15
N GLY A 41 11.37 11.76 1.45
CA GLY A 41 11.39 12.79 2.48
C GLY A 41 10.38 12.54 3.60
N ASP A 42 9.92 13.62 4.24
CA ASP A 42 8.96 13.55 5.34
C ASP A 42 7.52 13.44 4.81
N HIS A 43 7.04 12.21 4.63
CA HIS A 43 5.66 11.92 4.28
C HIS A 43 4.66 12.34 5.35
N VAL A 44 5.02 12.27 6.64
CA VAL A 44 4.11 12.69 7.72
C VAL A 44 3.87 14.20 7.66
N GLY A 45 4.95 14.98 7.50
CA GLY A 45 4.86 16.43 7.33
C GLY A 45 4.09 16.82 6.07
N LEU A 46 4.27 16.08 4.97
CA LEU A 46 3.49 16.29 3.74
C LEU A 46 1.98 16.04 3.97
N HIS A 47 1.63 14.95 4.67
CA HIS A 47 0.24 14.62 4.98
C HIS A 47 -0.40 15.66 5.89
N ASP A 48 0.32 16.15 6.91
CA ASP A 48 -0.17 17.22 7.80
C ASP A 48 -0.47 18.50 7.01
N SER A 49 0.43 18.88 6.11
CA SER A 49 0.25 20.05 5.22
C SER A 49 -1.01 19.89 4.35
N PHE A 50 -1.15 18.76 3.66
CA PHE A 50 -2.34 18.49 2.84
C PHE A 50 -3.62 18.46 3.67
N THR A 51 -3.58 17.90 4.88
CA THR A 51 -4.74 17.86 5.79
C THR A 51 -5.18 19.26 6.18
N GLY A 52 -4.25 20.15 6.48
CA GLY A 52 -4.53 21.56 6.81
C GLY A 52 -5.04 22.36 5.61
N HIS A 53 -4.59 22.06 4.39
CA HIS A 53 -4.91 22.86 3.21
C HIS A 53 -6.11 22.37 2.38
N LEU A 54 -6.43 21.07 2.41
CA LEU A 54 -7.46 20.47 1.55
C LEU A 54 -8.75 20.11 2.28
N SER A 55 -8.90 20.44 3.57
CA SER A 55 -10.07 20.05 4.39
C SER A 55 -10.37 18.54 4.39
N ILE A 56 -9.36 17.71 4.12
CA ILE A 56 -9.44 16.24 4.12
C ILE A 56 -9.44 15.63 5.52
N GLY A 57 -9.43 16.45 6.58
CA GLY A 57 -9.43 15.97 7.97
C GLY A 57 -10.65 15.12 8.36
N GLN A 58 -11.75 15.20 7.61
CA GLN A 58 -12.92 14.33 7.78
C GLN A 58 -12.75 12.94 7.14
N ALA A 59 -11.70 12.71 6.34
CA ALA A 59 -11.39 11.43 5.71
C ALA A 59 -10.58 10.48 6.62
N HIS A 60 -10.28 10.88 7.86
CA HIS A 60 -9.58 10.02 8.81
C HIS A 60 -10.53 8.97 9.41
N GLY A 61 -10.09 7.71 9.40
CA GLY A 61 -10.77 6.60 10.06
C GLY A 61 -10.90 6.84 11.56
N HIS A 62 -11.93 6.27 12.18
CA HIS A 62 -12.23 6.46 13.61
C HIS A 62 -11.44 5.52 14.53
N VAL A 63 -10.42 4.85 13.99
CA VAL A 63 -9.61 3.86 14.71
C VAL A 63 -8.40 4.59 15.30
N GLU A 64 -8.30 4.59 16.63
CA GLU A 64 -7.12 5.10 17.31
C GLU A 64 -5.91 4.20 17.07
N HIS A 65 -4.78 4.81 16.73
CA HIS A 65 -3.51 4.14 16.56
C HIS A 65 -2.36 5.10 16.90
N PRO A 66 -1.18 4.59 17.32
CA PRO A 66 -0.03 5.45 17.53
C PRO A 66 0.33 6.18 16.23
N ARG A 67 0.79 7.41 16.36
CA ARG A 67 1.35 8.16 15.23
C ARG A 67 2.76 7.65 15.00
N VAL A 68 2.99 7.07 13.83
CA VAL A 68 4.31 6.59 13.41
C VAL A 68 4.98 7.59 12.47
N PRO A 69 6.32 7.71 12.50
CA PRO A 69 7.05 8.57 11.59
C PRO A 69 7.10 8.00 10.17
N TYR A 70 6.76 6.72 9.95
CA TYR A 70 6.71 6.02 8.66
C TYR A 70 6.03 4.65 8.80
N VAL A 71 5.65 4.04 7.67
CA VAL A 71 5.19 2.65 7.61
C VAL A 71 6.43 1.76 7.45
N ALA A 72 6.71 0.88 8.40
CA ALA A 72 7.94 0.10 8.42
C ALA A 72 8.03 -0.85 7.20
N GLY A 73 9.12 -0.81 6.45
CA GLY A 73 9.31 -1.54 5.19
C GLY A 73 8.66 -0.88 3.96
N MET A 74 8.05 0.30 4.12
CA MET A 74 7.37 1.07 3.09
C MET A 74 7.69 2.57 3.22
N GLU A 75 8.89 2.92 3.67
CA GLU A 75 9.24 4.29 4.04
C GLU A 75 9.47 5.18 2.82
N ASN A 76 9.98 4.63 1.71
CA ASN A 76 10.25 5.41 0.51
C ASN A 76 10.15 4.63 -0.83
N PRO A 77 10.05 5.32 -1.99
CA PRO A 77 9.94 4.68 -3.30
C PRO A 77 11.13 3.81 -3.73
N ALA A 78 12.31 3.97 -3.14
CA ALA A 78 13.47 3.15 -3.51
C ALA A 78 13.44 1.75 -2.90
N GLU A 79 12.66 1.51 -1.84
CA GLU A 79 12.62 0.23 -1.14
C GLU A 79 11.26 -0.47 -1.23
N ASN A 80 10.16 0.29 -1.29
CA ASN A 80 8.81 -0.24 -1.12
C ASN A 80 8.46 -1.37 -2.11
N PHE A 81 8.72 -1.20 -3.41
CA PHE A 81 8.47 -2.24 -4.41
C PHE A 81 9.41 -3.42 -4.26
N THR A 82 10.65 -3.20 -3.85
CA THR A 82 11.59 -4.30 -3.56
C THR A 82 11.09 -5.13 -2.37
N ASN A 83 10.59 -4.47 -1.33
CA ASN A 83 10.06 -5.12 -0.14
C ASN A 83 8.75 -5.86 -0.43
N ILE A 84 7.83 -5.25 -1.19
CA ILE A 84 6.60 -5.90 -1.66
C ILE A 84 6.95 -7.17 -2.46
N VAL A 85 7.82 -7.06 -3.47
CA VAL A 85 8.20 -8.21 -4.30
C VAL A 85 8.89 -9.28 -3.45
N GLY A 86 9.80 -8.88 -2.56
CA GLY A 86 10.46 -9.80 -1.63
C GLY A 86 9.47 -10.55 -0.73
N TRP A 87 8.44 -9.86 -0.24
CA TRP A 87 7.37 -10.47 0.53
C TRP A 87 6.57 -11.46 -0.32
N LEU A 88 6.16 -11.09 -1.53
CA LEU A 88 5.41 -11.97 -2.43
C LEU A 88 6.18 -13.26 -2.76
N VAL A 89 7.48 -13.14 -3.08
CA VAL A 89 8.36 -14.28 -3.32
C VAL A 89 8.46 -15.17 -2.08
N LYS A 90 8.64 -14.59 -0.90
CA LYS A 90 8.72 -15.33 0.38
C LYS A 90 7.43 -16.11 0.69
N HIS A 91 6.28 -15.63 0.22
CA HIS A 91 4.97 -16.25 0.43
C HIS A 91 4.50 -17.13 -0.73
N GLY A 92 5.39 -17.44 -1.69
CA GLY A 92 5.14 -18.45 -2.72
C GLY A 92 4.30 -17.98 -3.90
N TYR A 93 4.14 -16.67 -4.10
CA TYR A 93 3.52 -16.13 -5.30
C TYR A 93 4.39 -16.44 -6.52
N GLY A 94 3.76 -16.90 -7.61
CA GLY A 94 4.44 -17.16 -8.87
C GLY A 94 4.76 -15.89 -9.65
N ASP A 95 5.73 -15.97 -10.56
CA ASP A 95 6.18 -14.84 -11.39
C ASP A 95 5.04 -14.17 -12.16
N ASP A 96 4.06 -14.96 -12.64
CA ASP A 96 2.88 -14.44 -13.35
C ASP A 96 2.02 -13.56 -12.45
N ASP A 97 1.76 -14.02 -11.22
CA ASP A 97 0.94 -13.29 -10.25
C ASP A 97 1.66 -12.04 -9.73
N ILE A 98 2.96 -12.15 -9.47
CA ILE A 98 3.80 -10.99 -9.12
C ILE A 98 3.76 -9.96 -10.25
N SER A 99 3.96 -10.38 -11.50
CA SER A 99 3.95 -9.49 -12.67
C SER A 99 2.62 -8.75 -12.84
N LYS A 100 1.50 -9.40 -12.53
CA LYS A 100 0.17 -8.76 -12.54
C LYS A 100 0.10 -7.61 -11.54
N VAL A 101 0.42 -7.88 -10.27
CA VAL A 101 0.15 -6.93 -9.17
C VAL A 101 1.16 -5.78 -9.10
N ILE A 102 2.38 -5.96 -9.60
CA ILE A 102 3.38 -4.87 -9.66
C ILE A 102 3.15 -3.89 -10.81
N GLY A 103 2.27 -4.21 -11.77
CA GLY A 103 1.94 -3.27 -12.85
C GLY A 103 1.17 -3.85 -14.02
N GLY A 104 1.21 -5.17 -14.24
CA GLY A 104 0.50 -5.83 -15.35
C GLY A 104 -1.00 -5.52 -15.37
N ASN A 105 -1.66 -5.53 -14.22
CA ASN A 105 -3.08 -5.21 -14.10
C ASN A 105 -3.39 -3.75 -14.45
N ILE A 106 -2.54 -2.82 -14.02
CA ILE A 106 -2.69 -1.40 -14.36
C ILE A 106 -2.52 -1.21 -15.86
N LEU A 107 -1.43 -1.75 -16.44
CA LEU A 107 -1.19 -1.67 -17.89
C LEU A 107 -2.32 -2.29 -18.71
N ARG A 108 -2.92 -3.39 -18.23
CA ARG A 108 -4.09 -4.02 -18.86
C ARG A 108 -5.27 -3.05 -18.88
N VAL A 109 -5.61 -2.43 -17.74
CA VAL A 109 -6.74 -1.48 -17.66
C VAL A 109 -6.48 -0.24 -18.51
N LEU A 110 -5.26 0.32 -18.47
CA LEU A 110 -4.92 1.51 -19.26
C LEU A 110 -5.12 1.30 -20.77
N LYS A 111 -4.86 0.09 -21.29
CA LYS A 111 -5.10 -0.26 -22.70
C LYS A 111 -6.58 -0.30 -23.09
N GLU A 112 -7.48 -0.50 -22.13
CA GLU A 112 -8.92 -0.57 -22.39
C GLU A 112 -9.58 0.82 -22.36
N VAL A 113 -8.96 1.79 -21.69
CA VAL A 113 -9.57 3.10 -21.39
C VAL A 113 -8.87 4.30 -22.06
N TRP A 114 -7.72 4.10 -22.70
CA TRP A 114 -6.96 5.11 -23.44
C TRP A 114 -6.78 4.74 -24.90
#